data_AF-A0A139HQ52-F1
#
_entry.id   AF-A0A139HQ52-F1
#
_cell.length_a   1.000
_cell.length_b   1.000
_cell.length_c   1.000
_cell.angle_alpha   90.00
_cell.angle_beta   90.00
_cell.angle_gamma   90.00
#
_symmetry.space_group_name_H-M   'P 1'
#
loop_
_entity.id
_entity.type
_entity.pdbx_description
1 polymer ?
#
loop_
_entity_poly.entity_id
_entity_poly.type
_entity_poly.pdbx_seq_one_letter_code
_entity_poly.pdbx_strand_id
1 'polypeptide(L)'
;MDSPMSVNHGDDHANGMVTDVDPAGDLVLDVSHESASTRSAHRYRVKLSSLRTNSHYFASLLAGRFGEGEKIAREQAQLNEKYGSVTKSPTSELPVVHIKDVGRISAVKSIEALCLDLLMILHGRDTSGTPPVANLANLAIVADRFDALDAVRKYVQRKKIFRTIDSKTTPKADQSLPEEKARQRLLASLLLDHPPWVEKYSMRLITKGCVGKEADENAALWWDLPSRLEEELAIRREYILDTIQSTLARFFALYTSRERQCRLGYDSSAACDSYQLGEMVRFFARIGTLRIQGTVFDAAEPPEPYAGDIFALIESMRQVSEYQIDKFHSHCGFRTRLLPILDIITDALQYTGVCADCWSQNRIEHAWTDAKRPLLWKNQSYRSRGLGHKEHHAQTKALFMASEREWA
;
A
#
# COMPACT_ATOMS: atom_id res chain seq x y z
N MET A 1 32.09 0.67 -51.79
CA MET A 1 30.76 0.31 -52.31
C MET A 1 30.28 -0.85 -51.44
N ASP A 2 29.39 -0.73 -50.46
CA ASP A 2 28.60 0.38 -49.94
C ASP A 2 28.30 0.09 -48.46
N SER A 3 28.43 1.10 -47.61
CA SER A 3 27.88 1.09 -46.25
C SER A 3 26.39 1.38 -46.32
N PRO A 4 25.52 0.74 -45.52
CA PRO A 4 24.14 1.19 -45.41
C PRO A 4 24.11 2.41 -44.49
N MET A 5 23.73 3.54 -45.08
CA MET A 5 23.49 4.81 -44.41
C MET A 5 22.42 4.66 -43.33
N SER A 6 22.73 5.19 -42.15
CA SER A 6 21.79 5.52 -41.10
C SER A 6 20.68 6.41 -41.65
N VAL A 7 19.45 5.89 -41.65
CA VAL A 7 18.25 6.67 -41.92
C VAL A 7 18.03 7.59 -40.72
N ASN A 8 18.28 8.89 -40.92
CA ASN A 8 17.79 9.95 -40.06
C ASN A 8 16.25 9.81 -39.96
N HIS A 9 15.76 9.37 -38.81
CA HIS A 9 14.38 9.67 -38.41
C HIS A 9 14.35 11.15 -38.06
N GLY A 10 13.90 11.96 -39.02
CA GLY A 10 13.56 13.35 -38.79
C GLY A 10 12.54 13.45 -37.66
N ASP A 11 12.85 14.32 -36.69
CA ASP A 11 11.95 14.85 -35.66
C ASP A 11 10.86 15.75 -36.30
N ASP A 12 10.17 15.27 -37.32
CA ASP A 12 9.04 15.94 -37.94
C ASP A 12 7.76 15.36 -37.35
N HIS A 13 7.34 15.82 -36.15
CA HIS A 13 5.93 15.91 -35.70
C HIS A 13 5.84 16.49 -34.28
N ALA A 14 5.82 17.83 -34.14
CA ALA A 14 5.27 18.50 -32.94
C ALA A 14 5.00 20.00 -33.18
N ASN A 15 4.14 20.34 -34.14
CA ASN A 15 3.50 21.67 -34.17
C ASN A 15 2.28 21.67 -33.22
N GLY A 16 2.49 21.21 -31.98
CA GLY A 16 1.46 21.08 -30.96
C GLY A 16 1.05 22.44 -30.41
N MET A 17 -0.26 22.67 -30.30
CA MET A 17 -0.82 23.84 -29.62
C MET A 17 -0.25 23.93 -28.19
N VAL A 18 0.27 25.10 -27.82
CA VAL A 18 0.78 25.32 -26.45
C VAL A 18 -0.39 25.63 -25.54
N THR A 19 -0.55 24.85 -24.47
CA THR A 19 -1.60 25.06 -23.47
C THR A 19 -1.12 26.08 -22.43
N ASP A 20 -1.86 27.18 -22.28
CA ASP A 20 -1.51 28.25 -21.33
C ASP A 20 -1.94 27.89 -19.90
N VAL A 21 -0.98 27.49 -19.06
CA VAL A 21 -1.18 27.37 -17.60
C VAL A 21 -1.15 28.74 -16.96
N ASP A 22 -0.22 29.59 -17.41
CA ASP A 22 -0.17 31.01 -17.10
C ASP A 22 0.02 31.84 -18.38
N PRO A 23 -0.94 32.70 -18.77
CA PRO A 23 -0.80 33.57 -19.95
C PRO A 23 0.40 34.53 -19.86
N ALA A 24 0.86 34.85 -18.64
CA ALA A 24 2.06 35.66 -18.42
C ALA A 24 3.30 34.79 -18.17
N GLY A 25 3.26 33.51 -18.56
CA GLY A 25 4.38 32.59 -18.42
C GLY A 25 5.59 33.00 -19.26
N ASP A 26 6.77 32.69 -18.73
CA ASP A 26 8.10 33.04 -19.20
C ASP A 26 8.94 31.82 -19.60
N LEU A 27 8.32 30.64 -19.61
CA LEU A 27 8.91 29.35 -19.97
C LEU A 27 7.87 28.43 -20.63
N VAL A 28 8.30 27.59 -21.56
CA VAL A 28 7.52 26.46 -22.10
C VAL A 28 8.10 25.14 -21.60
N LEU A 29 7.26 24.27 -21.04
CA LEU A 29 7.61 22.88 -20.75
C LEU A 29 7.12 22.00 -21.88
N ASP A 30 8.02 21.24 -22.50
CA ASP A 30 7.68 20.17 -23.45
C ASP A 30 7.75 18.83 -22.71
N VAL A 31 6.58 18.28 -22.35
CA VAL A 31 6.47 17.04 -21.60
C VAL A 31 6.17 15.90 -22.56
N SER A 32 7.09 14.96 -22.64
CA SER A 32 6.93 13.73 -23.40
C SER A 32 6.89 12.52 -22.48
N HIS A 33 5.93 11.62 -22.69
CA HIS A 33 5.87 10.34 -21.99
C HIS A 33 5.54 9.23 -23.00
N GLU A 34 6.32 8.16 -22.89
CA GLU A 34 6.18 6.98 -23.72
C GLU A 34 5.29 5.98 -22.98
N SER A 35 4.07 5.80 -23.50
CA SER A 35 3.20 4.71 -23.08
C SER A 35 3.36 3.56 -24.08
N ALA A 36 3.06 2.33 -23.66
CA ALA A 36 3.21 1.10 -24.44
C ALA A 36 2.56 1.14 -25.86
N SER A 37 1.67 2.09 -26.14
CA SER A 37 1.00 2.24 -27.43
C SER A 37 1.27 3.56 -28.17
N THR A 38 1.77 4.61 -27.52
CA THR A 38 1.94 5.95 -28.14
C THR A 38 2.91 6.82 -27.35
N ARG A 39 3.79 7.54 -28.07
CA ARG A 39 4.56 8.66 -27.52
C ARG A 39 3.74 9.94 -27.71
N SER A 40 3.39 10.58 -26.60
CA SER A 40 2.68 11.86 -26.60
C SER A 40 3.60 12.94 -26.07
N ALA A 41 3.64 14.08 -26.77
CA ALA A 41 4.41 15.26 -26.38
C ALA A 41 3.46 16.46 -26.31
N HIS A 42 3.46 17.16 -25.17
CA HIS A 42 2.54 18.25 -24.89
C HIS A 42 3.31 19.46 -24.34
N ARG A 43 2.97 20.66 -24.82
CA ARG A 43 3.65 21.89 -24.46
C ARG A 43 2.78 22.77 -23.56
N TYR A 44 3.36 23.27 -22.48
CA TYR A 44 2.69 24.11 -21.51
C TYR A 44 3.43 25.42 -21.30
N ARG A 45 2.73 26.55 -21.42
CA ARG A 45 3.27 27.85 -21.01
C ARG A 45 3.08 28.04 -19.52
N VAL A 46 4.18 28.22 -18.80
CA VAL A 46 4.25 28.23 -17.34
C VAL A 46 5.09 29.41 -16.83
N LYS A 47 4.95 29.71 -15.55
CA LYS A 47 5.72 30.73 -14.86
C LYS A 47 6.84 30.13 -14.01
N LEU A 48 8.07 30.51 -14.31
CA LEU A 48 9.29 30.01 -13.67
C LEU A 48 9.27 30.21 -12.15
N SER A 49 8.82 31.37 -11.69
CA SER A 49 8.75 31.69 -10.26
C SER A 49 7.82 30.74 -9.49
N SER A 50 6.69 30.36 -10.10
CA SER A 50 5.71 29.47 -9.48
C SER A 50 6.26 28.05 -9.37
N LEU A 51 6.92 27.56 -10.43
CA LEU A 51 7.57 26.25 -10.44
C LEU A 51 8.68 26.16 -9.38
N ARG A 52 9.60 27.13 -9.34
CA ARG A 52 10.69 27.15 -8.35
C ARG A 52 10.20 27.21 -6.90
N THR A 53 9.06 27.87 -6.66
CA THR A 53 8.48 28.00 -5.32
C THR A 53 7.84 26.70 -4.84
N ASN A 54 7.21 25.96 -5.76
CA ASN A 54 6.35 24.83 -5.42
C ASN A 54 6.93 23.45 -5.80
N SER A 55 8.11 23.41 -6.41
CA SER A 55 8.84 22.19 -6.78
C SER A 55 10.34 22.40 -6.60
N HIS A 56 10.94 21.58 -5.74
CA HIS A 56 12.37 21.65 -5.49
C HIS A 56 13.19 21.04 -6.65
N TYR A 57 12.62 20.12 -7.43
CA TYR A 57 13.16 19.67 -8.71
C TYR A 57 13.36 20.85 -9.67
N PHE A 58 12.32 21.65 -9.92
CA PHE A 58 12.42 22.80 -10.82
C PHE A 58 13.29 23.91 -10.24
N ALA A 59 13.29 24.10 -8.91
CA ALA A 59 14.23 25.01 -8.24
C ALA A 59 15.69 24.63 -8.52
N SER A 60 16.00 23.33 -8.48
CA SER A 60 17.35 22.79 -8.71
C SER A 60 17.72 22.80 -10.19
N LEU A 61 16.86 22.28 -11.08
CA LEU A 61 17.07 22.21 -12.52
C LEU A 61 17.37 23.59 -13.12
N LEU A 62 16.61 24.58 -12.66
CA LEU A 62 16.67 25.94 -13.17
C LEU A 62 17.64 26.81 -12.35
N ALA A 63 18.38 26.25 -11.40
CA ALA A 63 19.46 26.95 -10.73
C ALA A 63 20.67 27.09 -11.68
N GLY A 64 21.51 28.10 -11.45
CA GLY A 64 22.75 28.31 -12.23
C GLY A 64 23.83 27.23 -12.05
N ARG A 65 23.52 26.11 -11.39
CA ARG A 65 24.42 24.96 -11.26
C ARG A 65 24.37 24.03 -12.48
N PHE A 66 23.30 24.08 -13.27
CA PHE A 66 23.13 23.29 -14.48
C PHE A 66 23.14 24.21 -15.71
N GLY A 67 23.71 23.73 -16.82
CA GLY A 67 23.79 24.49 -18.07
C GLY A 67 22.42 24.87 -18.64
N GLU A 68 21.36 24.15 -18.28
CA GLU A 68 19.98 24.48 -18.64
C GLU A 68 19.50 25.79 -18.01
N GLY A 69 19.78 26.00 -16.71
CA GLY A 69 19.39 27.23 -16.01
C GLY A 69 20.09 28.47 -16.58
N GLU A 70 21.38 28.37 -16.90
CA GLU A 70 22.14 29.46 -17.54
C GLU A 70 21.69 29.71 -18.98
N LYS A 71 21.36 28.66 -19.73
CA LYS A 71 20.81 28.78 -21.08
C LYS A 71 19.48 29.55 -21.06
N ILE A 72 18.55 29.16 -20.19
CA ILE A 72 17.25 29.82 -20.05
C ILE A 72 17.42 31.28 -19.62
N ALA A 73 18.30 31.57 -18.67
CA ALA A 73 18.57 32.94 -18.24
C ALA A 73 19.09 33.83 -19.39
N ARG A 74 19.98 33.30 -20.24
CA ARG A 74 20.46 34.01 -21.43
C ARG A 74 19.37 34.24 -22.47
N GLU A 75 18.55 33.22 -22.76
CA GLU A 75 17.43 33.34 -23.69
C GLU A 75 16.40 34.36 -23.19
N GLN A 76 16.08 34.36 -21.89
CA GLN A 76 15.21 35.36 -21.28
C GLN A 76 15.79 36.79 -21.35
N ALA A 77 17.11 36.95 -21.17
CA ALA A 77 17.77 38.25 -21.32
C ALA A 77 17.65 38.77 -22.76
N GLN A 78 17.88 37.92 -23.77
CA GLN A 78 17.74 38.27 -25.19
C GLN A 78 16.29 38.66 -25.54
N LEU A 79 15.30 37.95 -25.00
CA LEU A 79 13.89 38.27 -25.21
C LEU A 79 13.48 39.59 -24.54
N ASN A 80 14.04 39.88 -23.36
CA ASN A 80 13.85 41.17 -22.70
C ASN A 80 14.43 42.33 -23.51
N GLU A 81 15.61 42.16 -24.12
CA GLU A 81 16.18 43.17 -25.02
C GLU A 81 15.32 43.40 -26.27
N LYS A 82 14.78 42.32 -26.85
CA LYS A 82 13.98 42.37 -28.09
C LYS A 82 12.56 42.93 -27.88
N TYR A 83 11.90 42.59 -26.78
CA TYR A 83 10.48 42.89 -26.55
C TYR A 83 10.20 43.78 -25.34
N GLY A 84 11.23 44.18 -24.60
CA GLY A 84 11.13 44.96 -23.36
C GLY A 84 10.63 44.17 -22.13
N SER A 85 10.02 43.00 -22.34
CA SER A 85 9.59 42.06 -21.27
C SER A 85 9.34 40.68 -21.87
N VAL A 86 9.82 39.61 -21.22
CA VAL A 86 9.57 38.21 -21.61
C VAL A 86 8.07 37.89 -21.70
N THR A 87 7.25 38.53 -20.86
CA THR A 87 5.79 38.31 -20.87
C THR A 87 5.10 38.77 -22.15
N LYS A 88 5.73 39.68 -22.91
CA LYS A 88 5.23 40.19 -24.20
C LYS A 88 5.78 39.41 -25.40
N SER A 89 6.72 38.49 -25.17
CA SER A 89 7.31 37.67 -26.23
C SER A 89 6.28 36.67 -26.78
N PRO A 90 6.29 36.40 -28.10
CA PRO A 90 5.48 35.33 -28.68
C PRO A 90 5.83 33.97 -28.05
N THR A 91 4.82 33.12 -27.83
CA THR A 91 5.00 31.79 -27.20
C THR A 91 6.00 30.91 -27.96
N SER A 92 6.11 31.06 -29.28
CA SER A 92 7.06 30.32 -30.14
C SER A 92 8.52 30.67 -29.91
N GLU A 93 8.81 31.83 -29.31
CA GLU A 93 10.18 32.29 -29.02
C GLU A 93 10.57 32.09 -27.55
N LEU A 94 9.67 31.59 -26.70
CA LEU A 94 9.97 31.34 -25.29
C LEU A 94 10.96 30.16 -25.12
N PRO A 95 11.81 30.20 -24.07
CA PRO A 95 12.70 29.08 -23.75
C PRO A 95 11.91 27.79 -23.51
N VAL A 96 12.44 26.65 -23.98
CA VAL A 96 11.78 25.34 -23.87
C VAL A 96 12.62 24.38 -23.03
N VAL A 97 12.01 23.81 -21.99
CA VAL A 97 12.58 22.71 -21.19
C VAL A 97 11.90 21.41 -21.58
N HIS A 98 12.70 20.40 -21.91
CA HIS A 98 12.19 19.10 -22.37
C HIS A 98 12.21 18.10 -21.21
N ILE A 99 11.05 17.56 -20.89
CA ILE A 99 10.87 16.54 -19.86
C ILE A 99 10.58 15.22 -20.56
N LYS A 100 11.46 14.24 -20.33
CA LYS A 100 11.30 12.87 -20.82
C LYS A 100 10.85 12.02 -19.64
N ASP A 101 9.62 11.53 -19.72
CA ASP A 101 8.92 10.72 -18.73
C ASP A 101 8.48 11.47 -17.45
N VAL A 102 7.26 11.17 -17.00
CA VAL A 102 6.59 11.71 -15.80
C VAL A 102 6.53 10.69 -14.65
N GLY A 103 7.10 9.50 -14.83
CA GLY A 103 7.22 8.43 -13.83
C GLY A 103 6.37 7.19 -14.13
N ARG A 104 6.45 6.20 -13.23
CA ARG A 104 5.71 4.92 -13.31
C ARG A 104 4.22 5.10 -13.00
N ILE A 105 3.47 5.67 -13.94
CA ILE A 105 2.02 5.86 -13.85
C ILE A 105 1.26 4.75 -14.58
N SER A 106 -0.03 4.57 -14.26
CA SER A 106 -0.87 3.70 -15.08
C SER A 106 -1.27 4.36 -16.41
N ALA A 107 -1.86 3.57 -17.31
CA ALA A 107 -2.61 4.12 -18.43
C ALA A 107 -3.62 5.16 -17.93
N VAL A 108 -3.55 6.36 -18.48
CA VAL A 108 -4.47 7.47 -18.23
C VAL A 108 -5.18 7.84 -19.53
N LYS A 109 -6.39 8.40 -19.43
CA LYS A 109 -7.15 8.87 -20.60
C LYS A 109 -6.40 9.98 -21.36
N SER A 110 -5.68 10.81 -20.64
CA SER A 110 -4.90 11.92 -21.18
C SER A 110 -3.78 12.25 -20.21
N ILE A 111 -2.54 12.05 -20.64
CA ILE A 111 -1.35 12.51 -19.92
C ILE A 111 -1.33 14.04 -19.91
N GLU A 112 -1.85 14.64 -20.97
CA GLU A 112 -1.99 16.09 -21.07
C GLU A 112 -2.78 16.67 -19.89
N ALA A 113 -3.97 16.13 -19.63
CA ALA A 113 -4.83 16.58 -18.54
C ALA A 113 -4.18 16.37 -17.16
N LEU A 114 -3.45 15.26 -16.96
CA LEU A 114 -2.75 14.97 -15.71
C LEU A 114 -1.63 15.98 -15.45
N CYS A 115 -0.81 16.28 -16.47
CA CYS A 115 0.27 17.26 -16.36
C CYS A 115 -0.30 18.67 -16.18
N LEU A 116 -1.37 19.01 -16.91
CA LEU A 116 -2.07 20.27 -16.76
C LEU A 116 -2.58 20.45 -15.32
N ASP A 117 -3.23 19.44 -14.74
CA ASP A 117 -3.72 19.49 -13.36
C ASP A 117 -2.59 19.74 -12.36
N LEU A 118 -1.45 19.05 -12.50
CA LEU A 118 -0.27 19.31 -11.66
C LEU A 118 0.20 20.76 -11.81
N LEU A 119 0.42 21.21 -13.05
CA LEU A 119 0.93 22.56 -13.31
C LEU A 119 -0.02 23.63 -12.81
N MET A 120 -1.34 23.45 -12.96
CA MET A 120 -2.35 24.34 -12.39
C MET A 120 -2.23 24.43 -10.87
N ILE A 121 -2.05 23.30 -10.19
CA ILE A 121 -1.82 23.26 -8.73
C ILE A 121 -0.55 24.02 -8.35
N LEU A 122 0.56 23.83 -9.08
CA LEU A 122 1.83 24.55 -8.83
C LEU A 122 1.71 26.06 -9.08
N HIS A 123 0.73 26.50 -9.86
CA HIS A 123 0.41 27.92 -10.07
C HIS A 123 -0.66 28.44 -9.11
N GLY A 124 -1.10 27.64 -8.12
CA GLY A 124 -2.14 28.00 -7.16
C GLY A 124 -3.54 28.12 -7.78
N ARG A 125 -3.73 27.58 -8.98
CA ARG A 125 -5.00 27.59 -9.71
C ARG A 125 -5.80 26.32 -9.38
N ASP A 126 -7.10 26.37 -9.65
CA ASP A 126 -7.99 25.24 -9.41
C ASP A 126 -8.04 24.30 -10.61
N THR A 127 -8.17 23.01 -10.34
CA THR A 127 -8.35 21.95 -11.34
C THR A 127 -9.81 21.58 -11.53
N SER A 128 -10.09 20.78 -12.55
CA SER A 128 -11.45 20.36 -12.88
C SER A 128 -12.01 19.31 -11.89
N GLY A 129 -12.80 19.78 -10.92
CA GLY A 129 -13.57 18.92 -10.01
C GLY A 129 -12.72 17.99 -9.13
N THR A 130 -13.38 16.97 -8.55
CA THR A 130 -12.68 15.94 -7.75
C THR A 130 -12.17 14.84 -8.67
N PRO A 131 -10.84 14.57 -8.73
CA PRO A 131 -10.31 13.56 -9.63
C PRO A 131 -10.74 12.15 -9.20
N PRO A 132 -10.90 11.20 -10.14
CA PRO A 132 -10.99 9.78 -9.82
C PRO A 132 -9.77 9.31 -9.01
N VAL A 133 -9.95 8.30 -8.16
CA VAL A 133 -8.87 7.75 -7.31
C VAL A 133 -7.61 7.36 -8.09
N ALA A 134 -7.76 6.80 -9.29
CA ALA A 134 -6.62 6.45 -10.15
C ALA A 134 -5.84 7.70 -10.59
N ASN A 135 -6.53 8.76 -11.00
CA ASN A 135 -5.90 10.02 -11.37
C ASN A 135 -5.27 10.71 -10.16
N LEU A 136 -5.88 10.62 -8.97
CA LEU A 136 -5.27 11.13 -7.74
C LEU A 136 -3.97 10.41 -7.39
N ALA A 137 -3.93 9.08 -7.54
CA ALA A 137 -2.72 8.28 -7.34
C ALA A 137 -1.64 8.61 -8.39
N ASN A 138 -2.01 8.69 -9.67
CA ASN A 138 -1.09 9.13 -10.73
C ASN A 138 -0.58 10.55 -10.50
N LEU A 139 -1.43 11.48 -10.07
CA LEU A 139 -1.02 12.85 -9.73
C LEU A 139 -0.01 12.86 -8.57
N ALA A 140 -0.20 12.00 -7.57
CA ALA A 140 0.75 11.85 -6.47
C ALA A 140 2.11 11.32 -6.95
N ILE A 141 2.12 10.33 -7.86
CA ILE A 141 3.36 9.80 -8.47
C ILE A 141 4.10 10.88 -9.24
N VAL A 142 3.40 11.63 -10.09
CA VAL A 142 3.99 12.70 -10.88
C VAL A 142 4.50 13.83 -9.97
N ALA A 143 3.75 14.16 -8.93
CA ALA A 143 4.17 15.17 -7.94
C ALA A 143 5.40 14.74 -7.14
N ASP A 144 5.51 13.46 -6.78
CA ASP A 144 6.72 12.90 -6.15
C ASP A 144 7.92 12.98 -7.09
N ARG A 145 7.75 12.60 -8.37
CA ARG A 145 8.79 12.66 -9.39
C ARG A 145 9.38 14.07 -9.57
N PHE A 146 8.53 15.10 -9.49
CA PHE A 146 8.94 16.51 -9.59
C PHE A 146 9.14 17.18 -8.23
N ASP A 147 9.27 16.42 -7.14
CA ASP A 147 9.53 16.95 -5.79
C ASP A 147 8.60 18.12 -5.43
N ALA A 148 7.30 17.88 -5.64
CA ALA A 148 6.22 18.87 -5.58
C ALA A 148 5.02 18.39 -4.74
N LEU A 149 5.22 17.35 -3.93
CA LEU A 149 4.18 16.76 -3.09
C LEU A 149 3.55 17.77 -2.13
N ASP A 150 4.33 18.70 -1.57
CA ASP A 150 3.82 19.69 -0.61
C ASP A 150 2.77 20.62 -1.22
N ALA A 151 2.93 21.03 -2.48
CA ALA A 151 1.95 21.84 -3.17
C ALA A 151 0.65 21.05 -3.39
N VAL A 152 0.76 19.79 -3.81
CA VAL A 152 -0.39 18.91 -4.03
C VAL A 152 -1.09 18.55 -2.72
N ARG A 153 -0.36 18.27 -1.63
CA ARG A 153 -0.90 18.06 -0.28
C ARG A 153 -1.77 19.23 0.16
N LYS A 154 -1.22 20.45 0.11
CA LYS A 154 -1.95 21.69 0.46
C LYS A 154 -3.21 21.85 -0.38
N TYR A 155 -3.14 21.56 -1.69
CA TYR A 155 -4.29 21.63 -2.58
C TYR A 155 -5.38 20.61 -2.20
N VAL A 156 -4.99 19.36 -2.02
CA VAL A 156 -5.87 18.22 -1.68
C VAL A 156 -6.57 18.44 -0.35
N GLN A 157 -5.85 18.96 0.65
CA GLN A 157 -6.39 19.34 1.96
C GLN A 157 -7.38 20.52 1.84
N ARG A 158 -6.99 21.60 1.15
CA ARG A 158 -7.84 22.79 0.90
C ARG A 158 -9.15 22.41 0.20
N LYS A 159 -9.08 21.54 -0.80
CA LYS A 159 -10.24 21.06 -1.57
C LYS A 159 -10.97 19.88 -0.92
N LYS A 160 -10.48 19.37 0.23
CA LYS A 160 -11.08 18.25 0.97
C LYS A 160 -11.34 17.04 0.07
N ILE A 161 -10.39 16.73 -0.82
CA ILE A 161 -10.57 15.70 -1.86
C ILE A 161 -10.81 14.32 -1.23
N PHE A 162 -10.01 13.91 -0.26
CA PHE A 162 -10.18 12.63 0.44
C PHE A 162 -11.56 12.50 1.08
N ARG A 163 -11.99 13.52 1.84
CA ARG A 163 -13.32 13.55 2.46
C ARG A 163 -14.45 13.45 1.43
N THR A 164 -14.28 14.08 0.27
CA THR A 164 -15.25 14.02 -0.83
C THR A 164 -15.32 12.60 -1.42
N ILE A 165 -14.18 11.93 -1.59
CA ILE A 165 -14.13 10.53 -2.06
C ILE A 165 -14.78 9.60 -1.04
N ASP A 166 -14.48 9.76 0.24
CA ASP A 166 -15.07 8.96 1.31
C ASP A 166 -16.59 9.16 1.38
N SER A 167 -17.09 10.40 1.27
CA SER A 167 -18.54 10.66 1.29
C SER A 167 -19.30 10.01 0.13
N LYS A 168 -18.62 9.75 -0.99
CA LYS A 168 -19.19 9.07 -2.17
C LYS A 168 -19.05 7.55 -2.09
N THR A 169 -18.22 7.03 -1.19
CA THR A 169 -17.95 5.60 -1.08
C THR A 169 -18.83 5.01 0.01
N THR A 170 -19.84 4.22 -0.37
CA THR A 170 -20.67 3.51 0.60
C THR A 170 -19.87 2.41 1.31
N PRO A 171 -20.22 2.02 2.56
CA PRO A 171 -19.52 0.94 3.27
C PRO A 171 -19.49 -0.38 2.49
N LYS A 172 -20.59 -0.72 1.79
CA LYS A 172 -20.67 -1.91 0.93
C LYS A 172 -19.70 -1.81 -0.25
N ALA A 173 -19.68 -0.67 -0.95
CA ALA A 173 -18.77 -0.46 -2.07
C ALA A 173 -17.30 -0.48 -1.61
N ASP A 174 -17.04 0.07 -0.43
CA ASP A 174 -15.73 0.06 0.20
C ASP A 174 -15.27 -1.37 0.49
N GLN A 175 -16.11 -2.21 1.11
CA GLN A 175 -15.80 -3.62 1.38
C GLN A 175 -15.51 -4.42 0.10
N SER A 176 -16.17 -4.10 -1.01
CA SER A 176 -15.98 -4.77 -2.30
C SER A 176 -14.89 -4.17 -3.20
N LEU A 177 -14.06 -3.23 -2.72
CA LEU A 177 -13.00 -2.63 -3.54
C LEU A 177 -12.00 -3.69 -4.05
N PRO A 178 -11.65 -3.64 -5.36
CA PRO A 178 -10.59 -4.48 -5.89
C PRO A 178 -9.23 -4.09 -5.31
N GLU A 179 -8.29 -5.04 -5.35
CA GLU A 179 -6.91 -4.89 -4.87
C GLU A 179 -6.23 -3.63 -5.42
N GLU A 180 -6.31 -3.41 -6.74
CA GLU A 180 -5.74 -2.22 -7.39
C GLU A 180 -6.27 -0.91 -6.81
N LYS A 181 -7.58 -0.82 -6.51
CA LYS A 181 -8.17 0.39 -5.91
C LYS A 181 -7.71 0.60 -4.48
N ALA A 182 -7.55 -0.47 -3.71
CA ALA A 182 -6.99 -0.38 -2.37
C ALA A 182 -5.54 0.12 -2.40
N ARG A 183 -4.72 -0.40 -3.33
CA ARG A 183 -3.34 0.06 -3.54
C ARG A 183 -3.26 1.52 -3.99
N GLN A 184 -4.11 1.95 -4.93
CA GLN A 184 -4.20 3.35 -5.35
C GLN A 184 -4.54 4.29 -4.19
N ARG A 185 -5.51 3.91 -3.33
CA ARG A 185 -5.86 4.69 -2.14
C ARG A 185 -4.70 4.74 -1.15
N LEU A 186 -4.05 3.60 -0.89
CA LEU A 186 -2.90 3.53 0.00
C LEU A 186 -1.75 4.42 -0.49
N LEU A 187 -1.32 4.30 -1.75
CA LEU A 187 -0.25 5.12 -2.31
C LEU A 187 -0.58 6.62 -2.26
N ALA A 188 -1.77 7.00 -2.73
CA ALA A 188 -2.19 8.40 -2.71
C ALA A 188 -2.19 8.95 -1.28
N SER A 189 -2.65 8.16 -0.30
CA SER A 189 -2.67 8.58 1.10
C SER A 189 -1.29 8.66 1.74
N LEU A 190 -0.36 7.81 1.32
CA LEU A 190 1.03 7.82 1.80
C LEU A 190 1.77 9.06 1.29
N LEU A 191 1.68 9.36 -0.01
CA LEU A 191 2.38 10.48 -0.62
C LEU A 191 1.74 11.84 -0.29
N LEU A 192 0.40 11.88 -0.14
CA LEU A 192 -0.37 13.10 0.09
C LEU A 192 -0.81 13.30 1.56
N ASP A 193 -0.19 12.58 2.48
CA ASP A 193 -0.37 12.73 3.94
C ASP A 193 -1.83 12.64 4.40
N HIS A 194 -2.45 11.47 4.19
CA HIS A 194 -3.78 11.15 4.66
C HIS A 194 -3.80 9.87 5.52
N PRO A 195 -3.43 9.98 6.81
CA PRO A 195 -3.26 8.85 7.72
C PRO A 195 -4.41 7.81 7.77
N PRO A 196 -5.70 8.19 7.75
CA PRO A 196 -6.80 7.22 7.87
C PRO A 196 -6.82 6.16 6.75
N TRP A 197 -6.42 6.55 5.54
CA TRP A 197 -6.34 5.62 4.42
C TRP A 197 -5.12 4.72 4.50
N VAL A 198 -4.00 5.21 5.03
CA VAL A 198 -2.78 4.41 5.20
C VAL A 198 -3.07 3.21 6.09
N GLU A 199 -3.63 3.44 7.26
CA GLU A 199 -3.94 2.38 8.23
C GLU A 199 -5.02 1.42 7.71
N LYS A 200 -6.11 1.97 7.17
CA LYS A 200 -7.24 1.18 6.68
C LYS A 200 -6.87 0.27 5.51
N TYR A 201 -6.21 0.81 4.47
CA TYR A 201 -5.93 0.03 3.26
C TYR A 201 -4.71 -0.88 3.42
N SER A 202 -3.73 -0.52 4.23
CA SER A 202 -2.64 -1.46 4.59
C SER A 202 -3.18 -2.69 5.33
N MET A 203 -4.01 -2.50 6.36
CA MET A 203 -4.70 -3.60 7.06
C MET A 203 -5.50 -4.47 6.09
N ARG A 204 -6.22 -3.84 5.14
CA ARG A 204 -6.98 -4.56 4.13
C ARG A 204 -6.09 -5.42 3.23
N LEU A 205 -4.98 -4.89 2.72
CA LEU A 205 -4.07 -5.66 1.87
C LEU A 205 -3.47 -6.85 2.62
N ILE A 206 -3.06 -6.63 3.87
CA ILE A 206 -2.56 -7.68 4.78
C ILE A 206 -3.60 -8.78 4.95
N THR A 207 -4.84 -8.44 5.28
CA THR A 207 -5.90 -9.41 5.59
C THR A 207 -6.45 -10.13 4.37
N LYS A 208 -6.56 -9.46 3.22
CA LYS A 208 -7.07 -10.03 1.97
C LYS A 208 -6.09 -10.92 1.22
N GLY A 209 -4.80 -10.91 1.58
CA GLY A 209 -3.76 -11.70 0.89
C GLY A 209 -3.23 -11.04 -0.37
N CYS A 210 -3.33 -9.72 -0.44
CA CYS A 210 -2.87 -8.91 -1.56
C CYS A 210 -1.45 -8.39 -1.33
N VAL A 211 -0.53 -9.22 -0.82
CA VAL A 211 0.83 -8.81 -0.43
C VAL A 211 1.86 -9.84 -0.89
N GLY A 212 3.12 -9.45 -1.02
CA GLY A 212 4.24 -10.36 -1.31
C GLY A 212 4.31 -10.86 -2.76
N LYS A 213 3.62 -10.19 -3.69
CA LYS A 213 3.70 -10.48 -5.13
C LYS A 213 4.74 -9.56 -5.77
N GLU A 214 5.61 -10.12 -6.60
CA GLU A 214 6.53 -9.31 -7.40
C GLU A 214 5.73 -8.50 -8.43
N ALA A 215 6.02 -7.20 -8.49
CA ALA A 215 5.42 -6.29 -9.45
C ALA A 215 6.22 -6.27 -10.75
N ASP A 216 5.53 -6.13 -11.87
CA ASP A 216 6.18 -5.83 -13.16
C ASP A 216 6.90 -4.46 -13.05
N GLU A 217 8.12 -4.37 -13.58
CA GLU A 217 8.92 -3.14 -13.63
C GLU A 217 8.15 -2.00 -14.31
N ASN A 218 7.33 -2.32 -15.32
CA ASN A 218 6.51 -1.35 -16.05
C ASN A 218 5.17 -1.05 -15.39
N ALA A 219 4.82 -1.73 -14.29
CA ALA A 219 3.60 -1.46 -13.57
C ALA A 219 3.64 -0.09 -12.88
N ALA A 220 2.45 0.48 -12.66
CA ALA A 220 2.30 1.71 -11.89
C ALA A 220 2.86 1.55 -10.47
N LEU A 221 3.40 2.64 -9.91
CA LEU A 221 4.10 2.62 -8.62
C LEU A 221 3.28 2.04 -7.45
N TRP A 222 1.94 2.07 -7.50
CA TRP A 222 1.16 1.47 -6.42
C TRP A 222 1.23 -0.05 -6.37
N TRP A 223 1.77 -0.73 -7.37
CA TRP A 223 2.05 -2.17 -7.31
C TRP A 223 3.35 -2.48 -6.55
N ASP A 224 4.20 -1.47 -6.35
CA ASP A 224 5.48 -1.54 -5.65
C ASP A 224 5.58 -0.35 -4.69
N LEU A 225 4.89 -0.45 -3.55
CA LEU A 225 4.72 0.66 -2.62
C LEU A 225 6.08 1.12 -2.04
N PRO A 226 6.33 2.45 -1.98
CA PRO A 226 7.63 2.98 -1.62
C PRO A 226 7.96 2.75 -0.14
N SER A 227 9.21 3.09 0.23
CA SER A 227 9.71 3.02 1.63
C SER A 227 9.75 1.61 2.23
N ARG A 228 9.91 0.55 1.41
CA ARG A 228 9.83 -0.87 1.82
C ARG A 228 8.49 -1.23 2.50
N LEU A 229 7.42 -0.53 2.11
CA LEU A 229 6.10 -0.78 2.67
C LEU A 229 5.58 -2.16 2.23
N GLU A 230 5.84 -2.60 1.00
CA GLU A 230 5.45 -3.95 0.53
C GLU A 230 6.04 -5.07 1.39
N GLU A 231 7.35 -5.00 1.70
CA GLU A 231 8.03 -5.95 2.59
C GLU A 231 7.34 -5.99 3.96
N GLU A 232 7.02 -4.83 4.52
CA GLU A 232 6.35 -4.72 5.82
C GLU A 232 4.95 -5.35 5.80
N LEU A 233 4.16 -5.12 4.75
CA LEU A 233 2.82 -5.73 4.63
C LEU A 233 2.91 -7.25 4.49
N ALA A 234 3.89 -7.74 3.73
CA ALA A 234 4.14 -9.18 3.57
C ALA A 234 4.53 -9.85 4.90
N ILE A 235 5.51 -9.29 5.62
CA ILE A 235 5.95 -9.81 6.93
C ILE A 235 4.82 -9.76 7.96
N ARG A 236 4.01 -8.68 7.97
CA ARG A 236 2.82 -8.60 8.83
C ARG A 236 1.86 -9.74 8.59
N ARG A 237 1.56 -10.03 7.33
CA ARG A 237 0.70 -11.15 6.96
C ARG A 237 1.31 -12.49 7.39
N GLU A 238 2.58 -12.70 7.14
CA GLU A 238 3.29 -13.93 7.49
C GLU A 238 3.17 -14.23 8.98
N TYR A 239 3.46 -13.26 9.85
CA TYR A 239 3.36 -13.45 11.30
C TYR A 239 1.93 -13.63 11.81
N ILE A 240 0.93 -13.05 11.14
CA ILE A 240 -0.48 -13.32 11.45
C ILE A 240 -0.82 -14.78 11.10
N LEU A 241 -0.39 -15.27 9.93
CA LEU A 241 -0.62 -16.66 9.52
C LEU A 241 0.13 -17.64 10.44
N ASP A 242 1.37 -17.33 10.84
CA ASP A 242 2.13 -18.07 11.86
C ASP A 242 1.37 -18.14 13.18
N THR A 243 0.74 -17.04 13.61
CA THR A 243 -0.07 -17.00 14.83
C THR A 243 -1.26 -17.96 14.75
N ILE A 244 -1.97 -17.96 13.63
CA ILE A 244 -3.10 -18.88 13.39
C ILE A 244 -2.60 -20.33 13.36
N GLN A 245 -1.50 -20.60 12.65
CA GLN A 245 -0.88 -21.92 12.57
C GLN A 245 -0.41 -22.43 13.95
N SER A 246 0.21 -21.56 14.75
CA SER A 246 0.66 -21.90 16.11
C SER A 246 -0.52 -22.25 17.04
N THR A 247 -1.69 -21.63 16.81
CA THR A 247 -2.92 -21.97 17.54
C THR A 247 -3.37 -23.38 17.22
N LEU A 248 -3.35 -23.78 15.94
CA LEU A 248 -3.64 -25.15 15.52
C LEU A 248 -2.65 -26.15 16.13
N ALA A 249 -1.35 -25.86 16.00
CA ALA A 249 -0.27 -26.71 16.50
C ALA A 249 -0.39 -26.93 18.02
N ARG A 250 -0.72 -25.89 18.79
CA ARG A 250 -0.97 -25.99 20.22
C ARG A 250 -2.06 -26.99 20.56
N PHE A 251 -3.22 -26.93 19.89
CA PHE A 251 -4.30 -27.87 20.17
C PHE A 251 -3.86 -29.31 19.88
N PHE A 252 -3.17 -29.56 18.76
CA PHE A 252 -2.63 -30.89 18.49
C PHE A 252 -1.63 -31.34 19.54
N ALA A 253 -0.72 -30.46 19.98
CA ALA A 253 0.24 -30.77 21.03
C ALA A 253 -0.46 -31.14 22.35
N LEU A 254 -1.52 -30.41 22.72
CA LEU A 254 -2.29 -30.68 23.95
C LEU A 254 -2.96 -32.06 23.93
N TYR A 255 -3.63 -32.42 22.84
CA TYR A 255 -4.38 -33.68 22.74
C TYR A 255 -3.52 -34.88 22.32
N THR A 256 -2.30 -34.66 21.84
CA THR A 256 -1.30 -35.73 21.63
C THR A 256 -0.33 -35.87 22.80
N SER A 257 -0.37 -34.94 23.77
CA SER A 257 0.42 -35.04 24.99
C SER A 257 -0.02 -36.24 25.86
N ARG A 258 0.83 -36.60 26.82
CA ARG A 258 0.49 -37.61 27.84
C ARG A 258 -0.40 -37.05 28.95
N GLU A 259 -0.70 -35.76 28.92
CA GLU A 259 -1.51 -35.08 29.93
C GLU A 259 -2.98 -35.09 29.54
N ARG A 260 -3.83 -35.63 30.43
CA ARG A 260 -5.28 -35.68 30.21
C ARG A 260 -5.86 -34.26 30.14
N GLN A 261 -6.55 -33.98 29.03
CA GLN A 261 -7.23 -32.71 28.80
C GLN A 261 -8.68 -32.76 29.33
N CYS A 262 -9.34 -33.91 29.21
CA CYS A 262 -10.63 -34.19 29.82
C CYS A 262 -10.52 -34.22 31.36
N ARG A 263 -11.08 -33.21 32.05
CA ARG A 263 -11.02 -33.05 33.52
C ARG A 263 -12.38 -32.91 34.23
N LEU A 264 -13.46 -33.44 33.66
CA LEU A 264 -14.78 -33.35 34.31
C LEU A 264 -14.89 -34.25 35.55
N GLY A 265 -15.59 -33.74 36.57
CA GLY A 265 -15.50 -34.16 37.97
C GLY A 265 -16.02 -35.55 38.36
N TYR A 266 -16.41 -36.40 37.41
CA TYR A 266 -16.85 -37.78 37.71
C TYR A 266 -15.96 -38.86 37.07
N ASP A 267 -15.33 -38.59 35.92
CA ASP A 267 -14.29 -39.44 35.34
C ASP A 267 -13.44 -38.67 34.30
N SER A 268 -12.13 -38.92 34.28
CA SER A 268 -11.25 -38.41 33.22
C SER A 268 -11.08 -39.50 32.17
N SER A 269 -11.45 -39.24 30.92
CA SER A 269 -11.44 -40.27 29.87
C SER A 269 -10.39 -40.01 28.80
N ALA A 270 -9.42 -40.93 28.67
CA ALA A 270 -8.50 -40.94 27.54
C ALA A 270 -9.21 -41.20 26.20
N ALA A 271 -10.35 -41.88 26.23
CA ALA A 271 -11.20 -42.07 25.05
C ALA A 271 -11.83 -40.75 24.61
N CYS A 272 -12.18 -39.86 25.55
CA CYS A 272 -12.67 -38.51 25.23
C CYS A 272 -11.57 -37.69 24.53
N ASP A 273 -10.35 -37.68 25.06
CA ASP A 273 -9.22 -36.95 24.45
C ASP A 273 -8.91 -37.46 23.03
N SER A 274 -8.92 -38.79 22.83
CA SER A 274 -8.71 -39.41 21.52
C SER A 274 -9.84 -39.08 20.53
N TYR A 275 -11.09 -39.07 21.00
CA TYR A 275 -12.25 -38.67 20.22
C TYR A 275 -12.14 -37.21 19.77
N GLN A 276 -11.80 -36.29 20.70
CA GLN A 276 -11.61 -34.87 20.38
C GLN A 276 -10.48 -34.66 19.37
N LEU A 277 -9.37 -35.38 19.50
CA LEU A 277 -8.27 -35.32 18.53
C LEU A 277 -8.73 -35.75 17.13
N GLY A 278 -9.51 -36.84 17.02
CA GLY A 278 -10.07 -37.30 15.75
C GLY A 278 -11.02 -36.29 15.11
N GLU A 279 -11.88 -35.67 15.91
CA GLU A 279 -12.80 -34.62 15.45
C GLU A 279 -12.05 -33.34 15.03
N MET A 280 -10.98 -32.97 15.73
CA MET A 280 -10.09 -31.87 15.32
C MET A 280 -9.46 -32.13 13.96
N VAL A 281 -8.89 -33.33 13.76
CA VAL A 281 -8.29 -33.72 12.48
C VAL A 281 -9.33 -33.65 11.35
N ARG A 282 -10.52 -34.24 11.54
CA ARG A 282 -11.60 -34.16 10.55
C ARG A 282 -12.00 -32.72 10.24
N PHE A 283 -12.16 -31.90 11.28
CA PHE A 283 -12.57 -30.51 11.14
C PHE A 283 -11.56 -29.68 10.34
N PHE A 284 -10.29 -29.69 10.74
CA PHE A 284 -9.26 -28.89 10.09
C PHE A 284 -8.92 -29.39 8.69
N ALA A 285 -9.00 -30.70 8.43
CA ALA A 285 -8.91 -31.23 7.07
C ALA A 285 -10.07 -30.75 6.20
N ARG A 286 -11.31 -30.75 6.73
CA ARG A 286 -12.52 -30.30 6.01
C ARG A 286 -12.46 -28.82 5.62
N ILE A 287 -11.92 -27.95 6.49
CA ILE A 287 -11.79 -26.51 6.18
C ILE A 287 -10.47 -26.17 5.45
N GLY A 288 -9.66 -27.18 5.10
CA GLY A 288 -8.45 -27.01 4.31
C GLY A 288 -7.25 -26.40 5.07
N THR A 289 -7.24 -26.44 6.40
CA THR A 289 -6.16 -25.88 7.23
C THR A 289 -5.23 -26.95 7.82
N LEU A 290 -5.46 -28.22 7.51
CA LEU A 290 -4.61 -29.33 7.92
C LEU A 290 -4.39 -30.28 6.74
N ARG A 291 -3.11 -30.60 6.49
CA ARG A 291 -2.69 -31.69 5.60
C ARG A 291 -1.88 -32.68 6.43
N ILE A 292 -2.32 -33.94 6.45
CA ILE A 292 -1.57 -35.02 7.11
C ILE A 292 -0.70 -35.69 6.05
N GLN A 293 0.61 -35.66 6.27
CA GLN A 293 1.60 -36.28 5.39
C GLN A 293 2.53 -37.14 6.24
N GLY A 294 2.79 -38.38 5.81
CA GLY A 294 3.75 -39.26 6.47
C GLY A 294 5.18 -38.82 6.19
N THR A 295 6.06 -38.98 7.18
CA THR A 295 7.48 -38.59 7.08
C THR A 295 8.39 -39.66 6.46
N VAL A 296 7.82 -40.80 6.05
CA VAL A 296 8.58 -41.97 5.54
C VAL A 296 9.21 -41.67 4.17
N PHE A 297 8.60 -40.79 3.38
CA PHE A 297 9.16 -40.28 2.13
C PHE A 297 8.74 -38.81 2.00
N ASP A 298 9.65 -37.89 2.32
CA ASP A 298 9.39 -36.46 2.26
C ASP A 298 9.90 -35.89 0.93
N ALA A 299 9.01 -35.85 -0.06
CA ALA A 299 9.29 -35.31 -1.39
C ALA A 299 8.51 -34.02 -1.67
N ALA A 300 7.90 -33.41 -0.65
CA ALA A 300 7.05 -32.24 -0.84
C ALA A 300 7.84 -30.94 -0.65
N GLU A 301 7.70 -30.04 -1.63
CA GLU A 301 8.04 -28.63 -1.40
C GLU A 301 7.17 -28.07 -0.25
N PRO A 302 7.69 -27.09 0.52
CA PRO A 302 6.91 -26.41 1.54
C PRO A 302 5.62 -25.85 0.91
N PRO A 303 4.45 -26.04 1.54
CA PRO A 303 3.22 -25.48 1.01
C PRO A 303 3.30 -23.96 0.99
N GLU A 304 2.80 -23.34 -0.08
CA GLU A 304 2.65 -21.89 -0.13
C GLU A 304 1.77 -21.39 1.02
N PRO A 305 2.07 -20.21 1.59
CA PRO A 305 1.22 -19.60 2.61
C PRO A 305 -0.21 -19.40 2.12
N TYR A 306 -1.17 -19.43 3.05
CA TYR A 306 -2.58 -19.20 2.75
C TYR A 306 -2.77 -17.86 2.01
N ALA A 307 -3.34 -17.90 0.81
CA ALA A 307 -3.54 -16.70 -0.04
C ALA A 307 -4.89 -16.00 0.17
N GLY A 308 -5.83 -16.61 0.90
CA GLY A 308 -7.20 -16.11 1.05
C GLY A 308 -7.37 -15.01 2.12
N ASP A 309 -8.63 -14.65 2.37
CA ASP A 309 -8.99 -13.66 3.39
C ASP A 309 -8.88 -14.25 4.81
N ILE A 310 -8.09 -13.60 5.67
CA ILE A 310 -7.87 -14.04 7.06
C ILE A 310 -9.16 -14.04 7.89
N PHE A 311 -10.07 -13.10 7.68
CA PHE A 311 -11.36 -13.10 8.38
C PHE A 311 -12.24 -14.27 7.91
N ALA A 312 -12.20 -14.63 6.62
CA ALA A 312 -12.92 -15.80 6.12
C ALA A 312 -12.32 -17.11 6.66
N LEU A 313 -10.99 -17.17 6.80
CA LEU A 313 -10.30 -18.27 7.47
C LEU A 313 -10.75 -18.41 8.93
N ILE A 314 -10.72 -17.32 9.70
CA ILE A 314 -11.18 -17.30 11.10
C ILE A 314 -12.65 -17.71 11.20
N GLU A 315 -13.52 -17.21 10.32
CA GLU A 315 -14.93 -17.59 10.30
C GLU A 315 -15.10 -19.08 10.03
N SER A 316 -14.32 -19.64 9.10
CA SER A 316 -14.31 -21.08 8.85
C SER A 316 -13.89 -21.88 10.08
N MET A 317 -12.91 -21.39 10.85
CA MET A 317 -12.50 -22.01 12.12
C MET A 317 -13.59 -21.91 13.22
N ARG A 318 -14.40 -20.85 13.22
CA ARG A 318 -15.53 -20.68 14.15
C ARG A 318 -16.67 -21.67 13.91
N GLN A 319 -16.74 -22.31 12.74
CA GLN A 319 -17.74 -23.34 12.40
C GLN A 319 -17.47 -24.71 13.07
N VAL A 320 -16.47 -24.80 13.96
CA VAL A 320 -16.21 -26.02 14.75
C VAL A 320 -17.43 -26.40 15.58
N SER A 321 -17.87 -27.65 15.54
CA SER A 321 -19.01 -28.12 16.35
C SER A 321 -18.58 -28.54 17.76
N GLU A 322 -19.51 -28.47 18.70
CA GLU A 322 -19.32 -28.99 20.06
C GLU A 322 -19.59 -30.49 20.09
N TYR A 323 -18.67 -31.27 19.52
CA TYR A 323 -18.78 -32.73 19.55
C TYR A 323 -18.54 -33.27 20.96
N GLN A 324 -19.45 -34.13 21.42
CA GLN A 324 -19.37 -34.80 22.71
C GLN A 324 -19.42 -36.32 22.48
N ILE A 325 -18.56 -37.05 23.16
CA ILE A 325 -18.53 -38.52 23.06
C ILE A 325 -19.76 -39.15 23.72
N ASP A 326 -20.22 -38.58 24.83
CA ASP A 326 -21.42 -38.98 25.56
C ASP A 326 -21.94 -37.82 26.44
N LYS A 327 -22.99 -38.09 27.23
CA LYS A 327 -23.66 -37.12 28.11
C LYS A 327 -22.83 -36.67 29.32
N PHE A 328 -21.76 -37.38 29.68
CA PHE A 328 -20.91 -37.08 30.83
C PHE A 328 -19.72 -36.19 30.44
N HIS A 329 -19.48 -35.98 29.15
CA HIS A 329 -18.36 -35.21 28.61
C HIS A 329 -18.78 -33.87 28.00
N SER A 330 -19.75 -33.21 28.62
CA SER A 330 -20.19 -31.87 28.22
C SER A 330 -19.09 -30.85 28.49
N HIS A 331 -18.69 -30.07 27.47
CA HIS A 331 -17.60 -29.08 27.51
C HIS A 331 -16.15 -29.59 27.45
N CYS A 332 -15.92 -30.89 27.22
CA CYS A 332 -14.58 -31.40 26.88
C CYS A 332 -14.11 -31.01 25.45
N GLY A 333 -15.02 -30.44 24.65
CA GLY A 333 -14.77 -30.05 23.27
C GLY A 333 -13.76 -28.92 23.15
N PHE A 334 -12.84 -29.02 22.18
CA PHE A 334 -11.85 -27.97 21.93
C PHE A 334 -12.45 -26.63 21.48
N ARG A 335 -13.71 -26.62 21.00
CA ARG A 335 -14.46 -25.40 20.63
C ARG A 335 -14.44 -24.34 21.73
N THR A 336 -14.75 -24.71 22.97
CA THR A 336 -14.84 -23.77 24.10
C THR A 336 -13.50 -23.09 24.39
N ARG A 337 -12.39 -23.78 24.08
CA ARG A 337 -11.02 -23.27 24.23
C ARG A 337 -10.56 -22.48 22.99
N LEU A 338 -11.05 -22.82 21.80
CA LEU A 338 -10.65 -22.18 20.55
C LEU A 338 -11.31 -20.81 20.36
N LEU A 339 -12.62 -20.68 20.65
CA LEU A 339 -13.34 -19.43 20.38
C LEU A 339 -12.74 -18.19 21.07
N PRO A 340 -12.37 -18.22 22.37
CA PRO A 340 -11.74 -17.06 23.01
C PRO A 340 -10.43 -16.64 22.35
N ILE A 341 -9.64 -17.60 21.86
CA ILE A 341 -8.39 -17.32 21.13
C ILE A 341 -8.70 -16.62 19.82
N LEU A 342 -9.70 -17.12 19.07
CA LEU A 342 -10.14 -16.49 17.82
C LEU A 342 -10.69 -15.09 18.06
N ASP A 343 -11.36 -14.82 19.18
CA ASP A 343 -11.85 -13.49 19.55
C ASP A 343 -10.68 -12.50 19.76
N ILE A 344 -9.64 -12.91 20.48
CA ILE A 344 -8.42 -12.10 20.67
C ILE A 344 -7.74 -11.81 19.34
N ILE A 345 -7.55 -12.83 18.50
CA ILE A 345 -6.94 -12.66 17.18
C ILE A 345 -7.79 -11.71 16.32
N THR A 346 -9.11 -11.90 16.30
CA THR A 346 -10.04 -11.05 15.53
C THR A 346 -9.96 -9.59 15.95
N ASP A 347 -9.89 -9.33 17.25
CA ASP A 347 -9.75 -7.98 17.81
C ASP A 347 -8.39 -7.36 17.45
N ALA A 348 -7.30 -8.12 17.60
CA ALA A 348 -5.95 -7.65 17.29
C ALA A 348 -5.74 -7.35 15.80
N LEU A 349 -6.41 -8.08 14.90
CA LEU A 349 -6.34 -7.86 13.46
C LEU A 349 -6.73 -6.43 13.04
N GLN A 350 -7.61 -5.77 13.81
CA GLN A 350 -8.06 -4.41 13.53
C GLN A 350 -6.91 -3.37 13.61
N TYR A 351 -5.81 -3.73 14.30
CA TYR A 351 -4.67 -2.87 14.56
C TYR A 351 -3.40 -3.33 13.83
N THR A 352 -3.55 -4.16 12.80
CA THR A 352 -2.40 -4.67 11.99
C THR A 352 -2.02 -3.73 10.86
N GLY A 353 -2.82 -2.70 10.58
CA GLY A 353 -2.51 -1.65 9.61
C GLY A 353 -1.26 -0.84 9.98
N VAL A 354 -0.60 -0.29 8.98
CA VAL A 354 0.53 0.62 9.16
C VAL A 354 0.00 1.99 9.54
N CYS A 355 0.41 2.50 10.70
CA CYS A 355 0.07 3.85 11.11
C CYS A 355 1.02 4.85 10.45
N ALA A 356 0.48 5.87 9.76
CA ALA A 356 1.29 6.88 9.07
C ALA A 356 2.21 7.67 10.03
N ASP A 357 1.71 8.04 11.21
CA ASP A 357 2.48 8.82 12.19
C ASP A 357 3.64 8.00 12.77
N CYS A 358 3.39 6.76 13.20
CA CYS A 358 4.44 5.88 13.70
C CYS A 358 5.43 5.47 12.59
N TRP A 359 4.94 5.27 11.37
CA TRP A 359 5.78 4.93 10.22
C TRP A 359 6.76 6.05 9.86
N SER A 360 6.32 7.30 9.92
CA SER A 360 7.16 8.46 9.61
C SER A 360 8.09 8.85 10.77
N GLN A 361 7.60 8.84 12.02
CA GLN A 361 8.35 9.37 13.17
C GLN A 361 9.21 8.32 13.87
N ASN A 362 8.80 7.04 13.86
CA ASN A 362 9.43 6.00 14.67
C ASN A 362 9.36 4.63 14.01
N ARG A 363 9.82 4.58 12.75
CA ARG A 363 9.79 3.38 11.91
C ARG A 363 10.46 2.18 12.59
N ILE A 364 11.65 2.35 13.15
CA ILE A 364 12.46 1.26 13.70
C ILE A 364 11.70 0.51 14.82
N GLU A 365 10.96 1.23 15.65
CA GLU A 365 10.16 0.61 16.71
C GLU A 365 8.81 0.08 16.22
N HIS A 366 8.22 0.70 15.19
CA HIS A 366 6.90 0.33 14.69
C HIS A 366 6.92 -0.81 13.65
N ALA A 367 7.94 -0.84 12.80
CA ALA A 367 8.08 -1.80 11.72
C ALA A 367 8.35 -3.21 12.26
N TRP A 368 7.64 -4.19 11.72
CA TRP A 368 7.81 -5.60 12.07
C TRP A 368 9.04 -6.19 11.37
N THR A 369 9.37 -5.66 10.19
CA THR A 369 10.61 -5.95 9.43
C THR A 369 11.88 -5.67 10.24
N ASP A 370 11.91 -4.57 10.99
CA ASP A 370 13.10 -4.10 11.70
C ASP A 370 13.12 -4.51 13.19
N ALA A 371 11.99 -4.97 13.74
CA ALA A 371 11.84 -5.29 15.16
C ALA A 371 12.34 -6.70 15.54
N LYS A 372 12.94 -6.81 16.73
CA LYS A 372 13.27 -8.11 17.32
C LYS A 372 11.99 -8.85 17.75
N ARG A 373 11.89 -10.12 17.36
CA ARG A 373 10.78 -10.99 17.74
C ARG A 373 10.80 -11.28 19.25
N PRO A 374 9.69 -11.06 19.97
CA PRO A 374 9.55 -11.53 21.34
C PRO A 374 9.64 -13.06 21.40
N LEU A 375 10.25 -13.60 22.45
CA LEU A 375 10.29 -15.05 22.63
C LEU A 375 8.92 -15.61 23.03
N LEU A 376 8.25 -14.96 23.98
CA LEU A 376 7.01 -15.44 24.58
C LEU A 376 5.99 -14.30 24.68
N TRP A 377 4.75 -14.58 24.29
CA TRP A 377 3.59 -13.75 24.56
C TRP A 377 2.63 -14.46 25.52
N LYS A 378 1.99 -13.69 26.41
CA LYS A 378 1.06 -14.22 27.42
C LYS A 378 -0.32 -13.58 27.29
N ASN A 379 -1.39 -14.37 27.40
CA ASN A 379 -2.78 -13.90 27.28
C ASN A 379 -3.11 -12.72 28.21
N GLN A 380 -2.65 -12.77 29.47
CA GLN A 380 -2.88 -11.72 30.47
C GLN A 380 -2.34 -10.34 30.07
N SER A 381 -1.43 -10.29 29.08
CA SER A 381 -0.88 -9.04 28.56
C SER A 381 -1.78 -8.35 27.54
N TYR A 382 -2.84 -9.02 27.04
CA TYR A 382 -3.73 -8.48 26.02
C TYR A 382 -4.84 -7.61 26.61
N ARG A 383 -5.08 -6.44 26.01
CA ARG A 383 -6.11 -5.49 26.42
C ARG A 383 -6.65 -4.77 25.19
N SER A 384 -7.88 -5.08 24.82
CA SER A 384 -8.54 -4.49 23.66
C SER A 384 -8.89 -3.01 23.79
N ARG A 385 -8.87 -2.45 25.01
CA ARG A 385 -9.36 -1.09 25.31
C ARG A 385 -8.48 -0.35 26.31
N GLY A 386 -8.52 0.97 26.20
CA GLY A 386 -7.92 1.89 27.17
C GLY A 386 -6.40 1.99 27.09
N LEU A 387 -5.80 1.55 25.96
CA LEU A 387 -4.38 1.70 25.70
C LEU A 387 -4.10 2.98 24.91
N GLY A 388 -2.91 3.53 25.09
CA GLY A 388 -2.39 4.56 24.21
C GLY A 388 -2.13 4.01 22.81
N HIS A 389 -2.06 4.90 21.82
CA HIS A 389 -1.80 4.53 20.42
C HIS A 389 -0.53 3.66 20.23
N LYS A 390 0.59 4.06 20.85
CA LYS A 390 1.85 3.29 20.79
C LYS A 390 1.75 1.93 21.49
N GLU A 391 0.99 1.86 22.59
CA GLU A 391 0.79 0.63 23.36
C GLU A 391 -0.05 -0.37 22.57
N HIS A 392 -1.07 0.08 21.84
CA HIS A 392 -1.82 -0.76 20.90
C HIS A 392 -0.89 -1.40 19.86
N HIS A 393 -0.03 -0.60 19.20
CA HIS A 393 0.93 -1.15 18.23
C HIS A 393 1.89 -2.14 18.87
N ALA A 394 2.42 -1.83 20.05
CA ALA A 394 3.35 -2.70 20.76
C ALA A 394 2.69 -4.02 21.17
N GLN A 395 1.44 -4.00 21.64
CA GLN A 395 0.70 -5.19 22.05
C GLN A 395 0.34 -6.07 20.84
N THR A 396 -0.19 -5.47 19.77
CA THR A 396 -0.52 -6.18 18.52
C THR A 396 0.74 -6.83 17.93
N LYS A 397 1.83 -6.07 17.88
CA LYS A 397 3.13 -6.57 17.45
C LYS A 397 3.62 -7.73 18.35
N ALA A 398 3.51 -7.59 19.67
CA ALA A 398 3.94 -8.61 20.60
C ALA A 398 3.15 -9.91 20.46
N LEU A 399 1.83 -9.84 20.21
CA LEU A 399 0.99 -10.99 19.96
C LEU A 399 1.40 -11.71 18.67
N PHE A 400 1.49 -10.98 17.56
CA PHE A 400 1.69 -11.60 16.25
C PHE A 400 3.14 -11.99 15.98
N MET A 401 4.14 -11.27 16.51
CA MET A 401 5.56 -11.58 16.24
C MET A 401 6.19 -12.60 17.20
N ALA A 402 5.53 -12.92 18.33
CA ALA A 402 6.11 -13.83 19.31
C ALA A 402 6.39 -15.22 18.75
N SER A 403 7.53 -15.82 19.15
CA SER A 403 7.85 -17.20 18.77
C SER A 403 6.93 -18.22 19.45
N GLU A 404 6.55 -17.95 20.71
CA GLU A 404 5.64 -18.79 21.49
C GLU A 404 4.50 -17.96 22.09
N ARG A 405 3.30 -18.58 22.19
CA ARG A 405 2.08 -17.92 22.67
C ARG A 405 1.41 -18.76 23.75
N GLU A 406 1.39 -18.22 24.96
CA GLU A 406 0.73 -18.79 26.12
C GLU A 406 -0.70 -18.23 26.22
N TRP A 407 -1.65 -18.96 25.64
CA TRP A 407 -3.09 -18.64 25.69
C TRP A 407 -3.77 -19.00 27.03
N ALA A 408 -3.04 -19.60 27.97
CA ALA A 408 -3.57 -20.12 29.23
C ALA A 408 -3.85 -19.01 30.25
#